data_AF-A0A351GEE3-F1
#
_entry.id   AF-A0A351GEE3-F1
#
_cell.length_a   1.000
_cell.length_b   1.000
_cell.length_c   1.000
_cell.angle_alpha   90.00
_cell.angle_beta   90.00
_cell.angle_gamma   90.00
#
_symmetry.space_group_name_H-M   'P 1'
#
loop_
_entity.id
_entity.type
_entity.pdbx_description
1 polymer ?
#
loop_
_entity_poly.entity_id
_entity_poly.type
_entity_poly.pdbx_seq_one_letter_code
_entity_poly.pdbx_strand_id
1 'polypeptide(L)'
;MNMLKSTKAINVLFGVVCLLVGGLLAYLDYLSPGYSGGGDTYNHYLIARFSWQNPELFLDYWGKPVYTVIASLFARLGLAGSVLLNILCLIGSAIAVFITAQRLNFKNYFLAGVIVLLCPVFLDNTISSLTEP
;
A
#
# COMPACT_ATOMS: atom_id res chain seq x y z
N MET A 1 12.60 26.80 21.42
CA MET A 1 11.26 26.92 20.78
C MET A 1 11.24 26.63 19.26
N ASN A 2 12.39 26.50 18.57
CA ASN A 2 12.45 26.24 17.11
C ASN A 2 12.40 24.77 16.70
N MET A 3 12.92 23.85 17.52
CA MET A 3 13.02 22.43 17.17
C MET A 3 11.65 21.73 17.11
N LEU A 4 10.76 22.00 18.06
CA LEU A 4 9.39 21.45 18.06
C LEU A 4 8.54 21.91 16.85
N LYS A 5 8.73 23.16 16.40
CA LYS A 5 8.08 23.67 15.18
C LYS A 5 8.60 22.96 13.92
N SER A 6 9.91 22.68 13.87
CA SER A 6 10.54 21.95 12.77
C SER A 6 10.03 20.51 12.65
N THR A 7 9.91 19.77 13.77
CA THR A 7 9.35 18.41 13.76
C THR A 7 7.90 18.38 13.28
N LYS A 8 7.07 19.33 13.73
CA LYS A 8 5.68 19.42 13.27
C LYS A 8 5.61 19.70 11.76
N ALA A 9 6.46 20.58 11.25
CA ALA A 9 6.53 20.88 9.82
C ALA A 9 6.95 19.66 9.00
N ILE A 10 7.93 18.88 9.46
CA ILE A 10 8.37 17.65 8.79
C ILE A 10 7.26 16.60 8.78
N ASN A 11 6.53 16.43 9.87
CA ASN A 11 5.40 15.49 9.94
C ASN A 11 4.28 15.89 8.96
N VAL A 12 3.95 17.19 8.89
CA VAL A 12 2.95 17.70 7.94
C VAL A 12 3.43 17.50 6.50
N LEU A 13 4.68 17.84 6.21
CA LEU A 13 5.28 17.65 4.90
C LEU A 13 5.22 16.17 4.48
N PHE A 14 5.57 15.25 5.39
CA PHE A 14 5.50 13.82 5.13
C PHE A 14 4.06 13.37 4.84
N GLY A 15 3.07 13.84 5.61
CA GLY A 15 1.67 13.59 5.32
C GLY A 15 1.24 14.08 3.93
N VAL A 16 1.67 15.27 3.52
CA VAL A 16 1.43 15.79 2.17
C VAL A 16 2.06 14.90 1.11
N VAL A 17 3.31 14.45 1.31
CA VAL A 17 3.97 13.52 0.37
C VAL A 17 3.21 12.21 0.25
N CYS A 18 2.74 11.61 1.35
CA CYS A 18 1.91 10.40 1.30
C CYS A 18 0.63 10.62 0.49
N LEU A 19 -0.05 11.76 0.68
CA LEU A 19 -1.26 12.08 -0.08
C LEU A 19 -0.98 12.31 -1.57
N LEU A 20 0.12 12.98 -1.91
CA LEU A 20 0.52 13.21 -3.29
C LEU A 20 0.88 11.90 -4.01
N VAL A 21 1.67 11.03 -3.36
CA VAL A 21 2.05 9.73 -3.93
C VAL A 21 0.84 8.82 -4.04
N GLY A 22 0.01 8.73 -3.00
CA GLY A 22 -1.22 7.92 -3.03
C GLY A 22 -2.21 8.41 -4.09
N GLY A 23 -2.39 9.73 -4.21
CA GLY A 23 -3.24 10.32 -5.25
C GLY A 23 -2.69 10.08 -6.66
N LEU A 24 -1.37 10.18 -6.85
CA LEU A 24 -0.73 9.86 -8.12
C LEU A 24 -0.94 8.38 -8.49
N LEU A 25 -0.72 7.46 -7.54
CA LEU A 25 -0.92 6.02 -7.79
C LEU A 25 -2.37 5.67 -8.11
N ALA A 26 -3.34 6.29 -7.42
CA ALA A 26 -4.76 6.11 -7.73
C ALA A 26 -5.12 6.69 -9.11
N TYR A 27 -4.51 7.80 -9.50
CA TYR A 27 -4.68 8.36 -10.84
C TYR A 27 -4.06 7.46 -11.92
N LEU A 28 -2.88 6.89 -11.65
CA LEU A 28 -2.23 5.93 -12.55
C LEU A 28 -3.03 4.65 -12.68
N ASP A 29 -3.58 4.12 -11.59
CA ASP A 29 -4.50 2.97 -11.59
C ASP A 29 -5.70 3.23 -12.51
N TYR A 30 -6.32 4.40 -12.40
CA TYR A 30 -7.45 4.79 -13.25
C TYR A 30 -7.10 4.84 -14.74
N LEU A 31 -5.89 5.28 -15.08
CA LEU A 31 -5.41 5.33 -16.47
C LEU A 31 -4.86 4.00 -16.98
N SER A 32 -4.53 3.07 -16.09
CA SER A 32 -3.76 1.89 -16.45
C SER A 32 -4.59 0.93 -17.30
N PRO A 33 -4.08 0.46 -18.45
CA PRO A 33 -4.77 -0.56 -19.25
C PRO A 33 -4.67 -1.96 -18.64
N GLY A 34 -3.88 -2.14 -17.58
CA GLY A 34 -3.65 -3.43 -16.93
C GLY A 34 -2.94 -3.29 -15.58
N TYR A 35 -2.56 -4.42 -15.00
CA TYR A 35 -1.96 -4.48 -13.67
C TYR A 35 -0.63 -5.25 -13.71
N SER A 36 0.31 -4.91 -12.81
CA SER A 36 1.55 -5.69 -12.63
C SER A 36 1.26 -7.07 -11.99
N GLY A 37 2.28 -7.92 -11.84
CA GLY A 37 2.17 -9.22 -11.18
C GLY A 37 1.56 -10.35 -12.02
N GLY A 38 1.14 -10.07 -13.26
CA GLY A 38 0.64 -11.08 -14.20
C GLY A 38 -0.53 -11.89 -13.62
N GLY A 39 -0.47 -13.22 -13.76
CA GLY A 39 -1.52 -14.13 -13.30
C GLY A 39 -1.80 -14.07 -11.79
N ASP A 40 -0.80 -13.73 -10.98
CA ASP A 40 -0.93 -13.70 -9.52
C ASP A 40 -1.86 -12.58 -9.06
N THR A 41 -1.79 -11.40 -9.68
CA THR A 41 -2.77 -10.33 -9.45
C THR A 41 -4.19 -10.84 -9.63
N TYR A 42 -4.50 -11.39 -10.79
CA TYR A 42 -5.86 -11.88 -11.03
C TYR A 42 -6.26 -13.00 -10.08
N ASN A 43 -5.36 -13.93 -9.76
CA ASN A 43 -5.63 -15.02 -8.82
C ASN A 43 -5.93 -14.53 -7.40
N HIS A 44 -5.08 -13.65 -6.83
CA HIS A 44 -5.32 -13.10 -5.49
C HIS A 44 -6.62 -12.27 -5.44
N TYR A 45 -6.90 -11.51 -6.50
CA TYR A 45 -8.16 -10.79 -6.61
C TYR A 45 -9.36 -11.74 -6.63
N LEU A 46 -9.33 -12.80 -7.44
CA LEU A 46 -10.42 -13.77 -7.55
C LEU A 46 -10.64 -14.52 -6.23
N ILE A 47 -9.56 -14.97 -5.58
CA ILE A 47 -9.61 -15.61 -4.26
C ILE A 47 -10.30 -14.68 -3.25
N ALA A 48 -9.86 -13.41 -3.15
CA ALA A 48 -10.44 -12.44 -2.22
C ALA A 48 -11.89 -12.04 -2.60
N ARG A 49 -12.20 -11.91 -3.89
CA ARG A 49 -13.53 -11.54 -4.39
C ARG A 49 -14.57 -12.60 -4.06
N PHE A 50 -14.19 -13.87 -4.18
CA PHE A 50 -15.11 -15.01 -4.09
C PHE A 50 -15.08 -15.73 -2.74
N SER A 51 -14.26 -15.30 -1.78
CA SER A 51 -14.16 -15.95 -0.47
C SER A 51 -15.43 -15.86 0.36
N TRP A 52 -16.27 -14.84 0.15
CA TRP A 52 -17.57 -14.74 0.81
C TRP A 52 -18.57 -15.79 0.30
N GLN A 53 -18.45 -16.21 -0.96
CA GLN A 53 -19.29 -17.27 -1.55
C GLN A 53 -18.71 -18.67 -1.32
N ASN A 54 -17.38 -18.77 -1.25
CA ASN A 54 -16.61 -20.01 -1.10
C ASN A 54 -15.68 -19.84 0.12
N PRO A 55 -16.17 -20.05 1.36
CA PRO A 55 -15.43 -19.73 2.58
C PRO A 55 -14.08 -20.41 2.73
N GLU A 56 -13.86 -21.55 2.07
CA GLU A 56 -12.57 -22.23 2.00
C GLU A 56 -11.46 -21.36 1.41
N LEU A 57 -11.81 -20.41 0.53
CA LEU A 57 -10.85 -19.48 -0.06
C LEU A 57 -10.26 -18.50 0.97
N PHE A 58 -10.92 -18.27 2.12
CA PHE A 58 -10.30 -17.51 3.22
C PHE A 58 -9.08 -18.22 3.81
N LEU A 59 -9.01 -19.54 3.69
CA LEU A 59 -7.89 -20.35 4.20
C LEU A 59 -6.99 -20.85 3.07
N ASP A 60 -7.22 -20.41 1.84
CA ASP A 60 -6.38 -20.75 0.70
C ASP A 60 -4.96 -20.21 0.92
N TYR A 61 -3.99 -21.12 0.87
CA TYR A 61 -2.59 -20.81 1.14
C TYR A 61 -2.00 -19.85 0.09
N TRP A 62 -2.40 -19.99 -1.18
CA TRP A 62 -1.95 -19.10 -2.25
C TRP A 62 -2.49 -17.69 -2.05
N GLY A 63 -3.75 -17.55 -1.62
CA GLY A 63 -4.36 -16.25 -1.29
C GLY A 63 -3.72 -15.51 -0.10
N LYS A 64 -2.99 -16.23 0.76
CA LYS A 64 -2.51 -15.79 2.08
C LYS A 64 -3.66 -15.39 3.01
N PRO A 65 -4.07 -16.27 3.95
CA PRO A 65 -5.32 -16.11 4.71
C PRO A 65 -5.56 -14.73 5.35
N VAL A 66 -4.53 -14.16 6.00
CA VAL A 66 -4.64 -12.85 6.66
C VAL A 66 -4.87 -11.72 5.64
N TYR A 67 -4.18 -11.78 4.51
CA TYR A 67 -4.37 -10.82 3.42
C TYR A 67 -5.75 -10.99 2.79
N THR A 68 -6.15 -12.22 2.46
CA THR A 68 -7.46 -12.52 1.85
C THR A 68 -8.62 -11.96 2.67
N VAL A 69 -8.59 -12.09 4.00
CA VAL A 69 -9.65 -11.55 4.88
C VAL A 69 -9.82 -10.05 4.68
N ILE A 70 -8.73 -9.28 4.71
CA ILE A 70 -8.76 -7.82 4.53
C ILE A 70 -9.10 -7.48 3.07
N ALA A 71 -8.40 -8.10 2.11
CA ALA A 71 -8.58 -7.88 0.68
C ALA A 71 -9.99 -8.18 0.21
N SER A 72 -10.70 -9.13 0.83
CA SER A 72 -12.08 -9.48 0.47
C SER A 72 -13.07 -8.32 0.61
N LEU A 73 -12.78 -7.35 1.50
CA LEU A 73 -13.60 -6.14 1.66
C LEU A 73 -13.40 -5.19 0.49
N PHE A 74 -12.16 -5.08 0.02
CA PHE A 74 -11.75 -4.18 -1.06
C PHE A 74 -12.05 -4.76 -2.45
N ALA A 75 -11.86 -6.06 -2.65
CA ALA A 75 -12.12 -6.77 -3.90
C ALA A 75 -13.59 -6.66 -4.34
N ARG A 76 -14.51 -6.31 -3.43
CA ARG A 76 -15.90 -5.95 -3.74
C ARG A 76 -16.04 -4.76 -4.69
N LEU A 77 -15.03 -3.89 -4.74
CA LEU A 77 -14.96 -2.73 -5.64
C LEU A 77 -14.25 -3.04 -6.97
N GLY A 78 -13.94 -4.30 -7.25
CA GLY A 78 -13.16 -4.68 -8.43
C GLY A 78 -11.66 -4.71 -8.15
N LEU A 79 -10.86 -4.89 -9.21
CA LEU A 79 -9.40 -4.87 -9.12
C LEU A 79 -8.86 -3.54 -8.60
N ALA A 80 -9.47 -2.42 -9.00
CA ALA A 80 -9.13 -1.09 -8.47
C ALA A 80 -9.28 -1.00 -6.95
N GLY A 81 -10.24 -1.74 -6.36
CA GLY A 81 -10.36 -1.86 -4.91
C GLY A 81 -9.15 -2.54 -4.28
N SER A 82 -8.67 -3.62 -4.89
CA SER A 82 -7.45 -4.30 -4.42
C SER A 82 -6.20 -3.43 -4.58
N VAL A 83 -6.09 -2.66 -5.66
CA VAL A 83 -5.02 -1.66 -5.81
C VAL A 83 -5.11 -0.58 -4.72
N LEU A 84 -6.31 -0.11 -4.38
CA LEU A 84 -6.50 0.82 -3.28
C LEU A 84 -5.97 0.25 -1.95
N LEU A 85 -6.20 -1.04 -1.66
CA LEU A 85 -5.61 -1.69 -0.50
C LEU A 85 -4.07 -1.66 -0.56
N ASN A 86 -3.47 -1.97 -1.71
CA ASN A 86 -2.03 -1.95 -1.88
C ASN A 86 -1.43 -0.54 -1.73
N ILE A 87 -2.11 0.51 -2.21
CA ILE A 87 -1.74 1.91 -1.96
C ILE A 87 -1.74 2.21 -0.45
N LEU A 88 -2.78 1.76 0.27
CA LEU A 88 -2.86 1.93 1.73
C LEU A 88 -1.76 1.16 2.47
N CYS A 89 -1.41 -0.05 2.00
CA CYS A 89 -0.29 -0.83 2.53
C CYS A 89 1.05 -0.12 2.33
N LEU A 90 1.33 0.40 1.12
CA LEU A 90 2.56 1.16 0.85
C LEU A 90 2.66 2.41 1.75
N ILE A 91 1.58 3.18 1.87
CA ILE A 91 1.54 4.36 2.75
C ILE A 91 1.73 3.95 4.22
N GLY A 92 1.06 2.87 4.65
CA GLY A 92 1.21 2.31 6.00
C GLY A 92 2.65 1.91 6.31
N SER A 93 3.30 1.21 5.37
CA SER A 93 4.71 0.83 5.46
C SER A 93 5.63 2.05 5.55
N ALA A 94 5.40 3.07 4.72
CA ALA A 94 6.17 4.31 4.76
C ALA A 94 6.00 5.06 6.09
N ILE A 95 4.78 5.11 6.64
CA ILE A 95 4.49 5.70 7.96
C ILE A 95 5.21 4.91 9.06
N ALA A 96 5.18 3.58 9.02
CA ALA A 96 5.85 2.74 10.02
C ALA A 96 7.37 2.98 10.01
N VAL A 97 7.98 3.07 8.83
CA VAL A 97 9.41 3.37 8.67
C VAL A 97 9.74 4.79 9.12
N PHE A 98 8.92 5.78 8.77
CA PHE A 98 9.07 7.17 9.21
C PHE A 98 9.06 7.27 10.75
N ILE A 99 8.07 6.67 11.40
CA ILE A 99 7.94 6.68 12.87
C ILE A 99 9.12 5.96 13.52
N THR A 100 9.53 4.81 12.96
CA THR A 100 10.68 4.05 13.46
C THR A 100 11.96 4.87 13.38
N ALA A 101 12.26 5.47 12.22
CA ALA A 101 13.44 6.31 12.03
C ALA A 101 13.42 7.55 12.93
N GLN A 102 12.24 8.13 13.17
CA GLN A 102 12.06 9.25 14.10
C GLN A 102 12.36 8.82 15.54
N ARG A 103 11.85 7.67 15.99
CA ARG A 103 12.10 7.13 17.34
C ARG A 103 13.55 6.73 17.56
N LEU A 104 14.24 6.30 16.50
CA LEU A 104 15.68 6.03 16.52
C LEU A 104 16.56 7.29 16.40
N ASN A 105 15.95 8.49 16.36
CA ASN A 105 16.63 9.79 16.25
C ASN A 105 17.55 9.91 15.03
N PHE A 106 17.20 9.27 13.91
CA PHE A 106 17.94 9.46 12.66
C PHE A 106 17.81 10.90 12.18
N LYS A 107 18.93 11.55 11.82
CA LYS A 107 18.95 12.96 11.42
C LYS A 107 17.96 13.29 10.28
N ASN A 108 17.80 12.37 9.33
CA ASN A 108 16.96 12.54 8.14
C ASN A 108 15.80 11.53 8.10
N TYR A 109 15.12 11.27 9.24
CA TYR A 109 14.03 10.30 9.33
C TYR A 109 12.91 10.48 8.29
N PHE A 110 12.70 11.72 7.82
CA PHE A 110 11.81 12.03 6.69
C PHE A 110 12.14 11.23 5.43
N LEU A 111 13.43 11.15 5.07
CA LEU A 111 13.87 10.44 3.87
C LEU A 111 13.61 8.94 3.97
N ALA A 112 13.63 8.36 5.18
CA ALA A 112 13.38 6.94 5.35
C ALA A 112 11.98 6.55 4.85
N GLY A 113 10.95 7.33 5.19
CA GLY A 113 9.58 7.11 4.68
C GLY A 113 9.46 7.43 3.18
N VAL A 114 10.10 8.49 2.70
CA VAL A 114 10.08 8.86 1.27
C VAL A 114 10.73 7.80 0.39
N ILE A 115 11.84 7.19 0.83
CA ILE A 115 12.50 6.10 0.11
C ILE A 115 11.57 4.90 -0.03
N VAL A 116 10.76 4.58 0.98
CA VAL A 116 9.74 3.52 0.88
C VAL A 116 8.70 3.90 -0.18
N LEU A 117 8.14 5.11 -0.12
CA LEU A 117 7.13 5.56 -1.09
C LEU A 117 7.61 5.55 -2.54
N LEU A 118 8.91 5.79 -2.78
CA LEU A 118 9.49 5.93 -4.11
C LEU A 118 10.36 4.74 -4.53
N CYS A 119 10.34 3.66 -3.74
CA CYS A 119 11.11 2.46 -4.07
C CYS A 119 10.52 1.82 -5.35
N PRO A 120 11.33 1.60 -6.41
CA PRO A 120 10.80 1.10 -7.69
C PRO A 120 9.99 -0.19 -7.57
N VAL A 121 10.42 -1.13 -6.72
CA VAL A 121 9.71 -2.40 -6.52
C VAL A 121 8.34 -2.20 -5.87
N PHE A 122 8.20 -1.27 -4.93
CA PHE A 122 6.91 -1.01 -4.30
C PHE A 122 5.98 -0.25 -5.25
N LEU A 123 6.52 0.67 -6.06
CA LEU A 123 5.72 1.38 -7.06
C LEU A 123 5.14 0.42 -8.11
N ASP A 124 5.93 -0.55 -8.59
CA ASP A 124 5.46 -1.58 -9.53
C ASP A 124 4.42 -2.50 -8.90
N ASN A 125 4.70 -3.01 -7.69
CA ASN A 125 3.79 -3.91 -6.99
C ASN A 125 2.50 -3.23 -6.52
N THR A 126 2.49 -1.92 -6.33
CA THR A 126 1.30 -1.21 -5.82
C THR A 126 0.16 -1.19 -6.84
N ILE A 127 0.43 -1.07 -8.14
CA ILE A 127 -0.59 -1.15 -9.20
C ILE A 127 -0.82 -2.62 -9.57
N SER A 128 -1.20 -3.39 -8.56
CA SER A 128 -1.47 -4.83 -8.65
C SER A 128 -2.37 -5.25 -7.48
N SER A 129 -2.75 -6.52 -7.42
CA SER A 129 -3.30 -7.11 -6.19
C SER A 129 -2.42 -8.20 -5.60
N LEU A 130 -1.11 -8.10 -5.86
CA LEU A 130 -0.09 -8.90 -5.19
C LEU A 130 -0.16 -8.70 -3.68
N THR A 131 0.28 -9.74 -2.98
CA THR A 131 0.26 -9.78 -1.51
C THR A 131 1.53 -9.23 -0.86
N GLU A 132 2.52 -8.86 -1.68
CA GLU A 132 3.78 -8.23 -1.34
C GLU A 132 3.89 -6.81 -1.94
N PRO A 133 2.92 -5.91 -1.68
CA PRO A 133 2.96 -4.53 -2.19
C PRO A 133 4.10 -3.69 -1.60
#